data_AF-A0A942FR23-F1
#
_entry.id   AF-A0A942FR23-F1
#
_cell.length_a   1.000
_cell.length_b   1.000
_cell.length_c   1.000
_cell.angle_alpha   90.00
_cell.angle_beta   90.00
_cell.angle_gamma   90.00
#
_symmetry.space_group_name_H-M   'P 1'
#
loop_
_entity.id
_entity.type
_entity.pdbx_description
1 polymer ?
#
loop_
_entity_poly.entity_id
_entity_poly.type
_entity_poly.pdbx_seq_one_letter_code
_entity_poly.pdbx_strand_id
1 'polypeptide(L)'
;MKTAISIPDEIFREIERFSKEHQYSRSQVFVMAVKEFLEKLKSKELFNALNEVYSEPESLEETTLRKKSKRRYSKKILKMES
;
A
#
# COMPACT_ATOMS: atom_id res chain seq x y z
N MET A 1 -4.24 4.61 25.01
CA MET A 1 -5.59 5.23 24.99
C MET A 1 -6.63 4.13 24.92
N LYS A 2 -7.76 4.25 25.63
CA LYS A 2 -8.89 3.30 25.55
C LYS A 2 -10.09 4.04 24.99
N THR A 3 -10.77 3.44 24.02
CA THR A 3 -11.97 4.00 23.40
C THR A 3 -12.99 2.88 23.24
N ALA A 4 -14.26 3.18 23.42
CA ALA A 4 -15.35 2.28 23.09
C ALA A 4 -15.81 2.57 21.66
N ILE A 5 -15.93 1.53 20.84
CA ILE A 5 -16.39 1.63 19.45
C ILE A 5 -17.62 0.76 19.28
N SER A 6 -18.61 1.28 18.56
CA SER A 6 -19.74 0.49 18.08
C SER A 6 -19.36 -0.18 16.76
N ILE A 7 -19.62 -1.48 16.65
CA ILE A 7 -19.36 -2.26 15.44
C ILE A 7 -20.54 -3.20 15.19
N PRO A 8 -20.80 -3.60 13.93
CA PRO A 8 -21.79 -4.63 13.63
C PRO A 8 -21.47 -5.96 14.33
N ASP A 9 -22.51 -6.66 14.79
CA ASP A 9 -22.39 -7.94 15.48
C ASP A 9 -21.67 -9.01 14.65
N GLU A 10 -21.89 -9.01 13.34
CA GLU A 10 -21.24 -9.93 12.40
C GLU A 10 -19.71 -9.77 12.44
N ILE A 11 -19.22 -8.53 12.35
CA ILE A 11 -17.80 -8.21 12.40
C ILE A 11 -17.20 -8.58 13.76
N PHE A 12 -17.92 -8.28 14.85
CA PHE A 12 -17.47 -8.66 16.18
C PHE A 12 -17.28 -10.17 16.31
N ARG A 13 -18.23 -10.98 15.81
CA ARG A 13 -18.14 -12.45 15.86
C ARG A 13 -16.97 -12.99 15.04
N GLU A 14 -16.69 -12.39 13.88
CA GLU A 14 -15.55 -12.78 13.05
C GLU A 14 -14.21 -12.48 13.75
N ILE A 15 -14.09 -11.29 14.33
CA ILE A 15 -12.91 -10.89 15.10
C ILE A 15 -12.73 -11.82 16.31
N GLU A 16 -13.82 -12.16 17.01
CA GLU A 16 -13.75 -13.08 18.14
C GLU A 16 -13.26 -14.47 17.77
N ARG A 17 -13.72 -14.99 16.62
CA ARG A 17 -13.26 -16.28 16.11
C ARG A 17 -11.78 -16.23 15.78
N PHE A 18 -11.35 -15.23 15.01
CA PHE A 18 -9.94 -15.04 14.65
C PHE A 18 -9.04 -14.87 15.88
N SER A 19 -9.46 -14.03 16.84
CA SER A 19 -8.76 -13.81 18.10
C SER A 19 -8.51 -15.11 18.86
N LYS A 20 -9.53 -15.97 18.96
CA LYS A 20 -9.42 -17.26 19.66
C LYS A 20 -8.50 -18.23 18.92
N GLU A 21 -8.66 -18.33 17.60
CA GLU A 21 -7.88 -19.24 16.75
C GLU A 21 -6.39 -18.91 16.77
N HIS A 22 -6.05 -17.63 16.71
CA HIS A 22 -4.67 -17.15 16.62
C HIS A 22 -4.09 -16.64 17.94
N GLN A 23 -4.82 -16.80 19.05
CA GLN A 23 -4.40 -16.37 20.40
C GLN A 23 -4.07 -14.87 20.48
N TYR A 24 -4.77 -14.06 19.69
CA TYR A 24 -4.69 -12.61 19.74
C TYR A 24 -5.85 -12.04 20.57
N SER A 25 -5.57 -11.03 21.37
CA SER A 25 -6.63 -10.19 21.94
C SER A 25 -7.35 -9.41 20.83
N ARG A 26 -8.63 -9.11 21.04
CA ARG A 26 -9.45 -8.29 20.11
C ARG A 26 -8.75 -6.98 19.75
N SER A 27 -8.17 -6.30 20.74
CA SER A 27 -7.49 -5.02 20.53
C SER A 27 -6.25 -5.16 19.65
N GLN A 28 -5.51 -6.28 19.73
CA GLN A 28 -4.40 -6.55 18.83
C GLN A 28 -4.89 -6.70 17.38
N VAL A 29 -6.00 -7.42 17.16
CA VAL A 29 -6.60 -7.56 15.82
C VAL A 29 -6.98 -6.20 15.24
N PHE A 30 -7.66 -5.36 16.03
CA PHE A 30 -7.99 -4.00 15.61
C PHE A 30 -6.75 -3.15 15.29
N VAL A 31 -5.71 -3.21 16.13
CA VAL A 31 -4.48 -2.45 15.89
C VAL A 31 -3.79 -2.89 14.60
N MET A 32 -3.74 -4.20 14.32
CA MET A 32 -3.16 -4.73 13.08
C MET A 32 -3.95 -4.22 11.86
N ALA A 33 -5.27 -4.36 11.88
CA ALA A 33 -6.14 -3.91 10.78
C ALA A 33 -6.03 -2.40 10.53
N VAL A 34 -6.04 -1.57 11.58
CA VAL A 34 -5.92 -0.11 11.46
C VAL A 34 -4.56 0.29 10.91
N LYS A 35 -3.46 -0.35 11.36
CA LYS A 35 -2.13 -0.09 10.81
C LYS A 35 -2.09 -0.39 9.31
N GLU A 36 -2.57 -1.55 8.91
CA GLU A 36 -2.59 -1.94 7.50
C GLU A 36 -3.46 -0.99 6.66
N PHE A 37 -4.62 -0.60 7.17
CA PHE A 37 -5.51 0.37 6.51
C PHE A 37 -4.84 1.72 6.30
N LEU A 38 -4.18 2.27 7.33
CA LEU A 38 -3.50 3.55 7.25
C LEU A 38 -2.31 3.50 6.28
N GLU A 39 -1.53 2.42 6.28
CA GLU A 39 -0.44 2.26 5.32
C GLU A 39 -0.94 2.16 3.87
N LYS A 40 -2.06 1.45 3.64
CA LYS A 40 -2.72 1.42 2.33
C LYS A 40 -3.20 2.80 1.89
N LEU A 41 -3.75 3.60 2.80
CA LEU A 41 -4.17 4.97 2.51
C LEU A 41 -2.98 5.85 2.13
N LYS A 42 -1.89 5.85 2.91
CA LYS A 42 -0.68 6.61 2.58
C LYS A 42 -0.13 6.25 1.20
N SER A 43 -0.10 4.95 0.88
CA SER A 43 0.34 4.46 -0.43
C SER A 43 -0.57 4.97 -1.56
N LYS A 44 -1.89 4.95 -1.33
CA LYS A 44 -2.87 5.46 -2.29
C LYS A 44 -2.77 6.97 -2.49
N GLU A 45 -2.60 7.74 -1.42
CA GLU A 45 -2.42 9.19 -1.49
C GLU A 45 -1.16 9.55 -2.25
N LEU A 46 -0.05 8.87 -1.98
CA LEU A 46 1.19 9.04 -2.73
C LEU A 46 1.01 8.69 -4.22
N PHE A 47 0.34 7.57 -4.51
CA PHE A 47 0.06 7.17 -5.88
C PHE A 47 -0.82 8.18 -6.62
N ASN A 48 -1.85 8.71 -5.95
CA ASN A 48 -2.73 9.73 -6.51
C ASN A 48 -1.98 11.04 -6.76
N ALA A 49 -1.15 11.49 -5.82
CA ALA A 49 -0.34 12.69 -5.99
C ALA A 49 0.66 12.55 -7.15
N LEU A 50 1.27 11.37 -7.32
CA LEU A 50 2.13 11.08 -8.47
C LEU A 50 1.32 11.13 -9.77
N ASN A 51 0.15 10.48 -9.82
CA ASN A 51 -0.67 10.53 -11.02
C ASN A 51 -1.13 11.94 -11.35
N GLU A 52 -1.45 12.78 -10.36
CA GLU A 52 -1.80 14.18 -10.57
C GLU A 52 -0.66 14.95 -11.23
N VAL A 53 0.56 14.84 -10.69
CA VAL A 53 1.76 15.50 -11.26
C VAL A 53 2.07 15.01 -12.67
N TYR A 54 1.86 13.72 -12.96
CA TYR A 54 2.11 13.12 -14.28
C TYR A 54 0.83 12.97 -15.13
N SER A 55 -0.25 13.70 -14.82
CA SER A 55 -1.50 13.61 -15.57
C SER A 55 -1.41 14.23 -16.96
N GLU A 56 -0.48 15.17 -17.15
CA GLU A 56 -0.23 15.79 -18.45
C GLU A 56 0.61 14.89 -19.36
N PRO A 57 0.36 14.93 -20.69
CA PRO A 57 1.15 14.13 -21.63
C PRO A 57 2.62 14.57 -21.61
N GLU A 58 3.52 13.59 -21.45
CA GLU A 58 4.97 13.82 -21.48
C GLU A 58 5.38 14.58 -22.75
N SER A 59 6.28 15.54 -22.57
CA SER A 59 6.94 16.22 -23.68
C SER A 59 7.83 15.25 -24.48
N LEU A 60 8.14 15.63 -25.72
CA LEU A 60 9.08 14.89 -26.57
C LEU A 60 10.46 14.72 -25.89
N GLU A 61 10.91 15.70 -25.11
CA GLU A 61 12.17 15.61 -24.38
C GLU A 61 12.10 14.56 -23.25
N GLU A 62 11.06 14.60 -22.43
CA GLU A 62 10.83 13.63 -21.34
C GLU A 62 10.69 12.20 -21.87
N THR A 63 9.96 12.01 -22.97
CA THR A 63 9.82 10.68 -23.59
C THR A 63 11.17 10.14 -24.08
N THR A 64 12.04 10.97 -24.64
CA THR A 64 13.38 10.55 -25.10
C THR A 64 14.30 10.20 -23.93
N LEU A 65 14.28 11.00 -22.86
CA LEU A 65 15.03 10.74 -21.63
C LEU A 65 14.58 9.44 -20.97
N ARG A 66 13.26 9.23 -20.83
CA ARG A 66 12.70 8.00 -20.26
C ARG A 66 13.08 6.75 -21.07
N LYS A 67 13.02 6.80 -22.41
CA LYS A 67 13.48 5.71 -23.29
C LYS A 67 14.97 5.40 -23.10
N LYS A 68 15.80 6.43 -23.00
CA LYS A 68 17.25 6.28 -22.77
C LYS A 68 17.54 5.68 -21.39
N SER A 69 16.83 6.11 -20.35
CA SER A 69 16.94 5.58 -18.98
C SER A 69 16.51 4.11 -18.90
N LYS A 70 15.37 3.74 -19.52
CA LYS A 70 14.90 2.33 -19.59
C LYS A 70 15.93 1.42 -20.26
N ARG A 71 16.53 1.88 -21.37
CA ARG A 71 17.59 1.12 -22.09
C ARG A 71 18.87 0.95 -21.27
N ARG A 72 19.21 1.92 -20.42
CA ARG A 72 20.35 1.81 -19.50
C ARG A 72 20.07 0.85 -18.36
N TYR A 73 18.87 0.93 -17.78
CA TYR A 73 18.44 0.05 -16.69
C TYR A 73 18.38 -1.42 -17.14
N SER A 74 17.73 -1.71 -18.27
CA SER A 74 17.63 -3.08 -18.78
C SER A 74 19.00 -3.70 -19.04
N LYS A 75 19.92 -2.95 -19.64
CA LYS A 75 21.31 -3.38 -19.86
C LYS A 75 22.08 -3.62 -18.56
N LYS A 76 21.75 -2.93 -17.47
CA LYS A 76 22.44 -3.05 -16.19
C LYS A 76 21.89 -4.23 -15.36
N ILE A 77 20.58 -4.47 -15.41
CA ILE A 77 19.92 -5.60 -14.75
C ILE A 77 20.23 -6.93 -15.45
N LEU A 78 20.17 -6.98 -16.79
CA LEU A 78 20.54 -8.19 -17.56
C LEU A 78 21.98 -8.64 -17.31
N LYS A 79 22.86 -7.71 -16.90
CA LYS A 79 24.27 -7.97 -16.55
C LYS A 79 24.49 -8.36 -15.09
N MET A 80 23.47 -8.22 -14.24
CA MET A 80 23.48 -8.65 -12.82
C MET A 80 22.90 -10.05 -12.63
N GLU A 81 22.07 -10.52 -13.56
CA GLU A 81 21.44 -11.85 -13.53
C GLU A 81 22.18 -12.92 -14.37
N SER A 82 23.37 -12.61 -14.89
CA SER A 82 24.26 -13.56 -15.59
C SER A 82 25.61 -13.66 -14.90
#